data_AF-A0A2T2VKD6-F1
#
_entry.id   AF-A0A2T2VKD6-F1
#
_cell.length_a   1.000
_cell.length_b   1.000
_cell.length_c   1.000
_cell.angle_alpha   90.00
_cell.angle_beta   90.00
_cell.angle_gamma   90.00
#
_symmetry.space_group_name_H-M   'P 1'
#
loop_
_entity.id
_entity.type
_entity.pdbx_description
1 polymer ?
#
loop_
_entity_poly.entity_id
_entity_poly.type
_entity_poly.pdbx_seq_one_letter_code
_entity_poly.pdbx_strand_id
1 'polypeptide(L)' 'SKLCQFLDEPCTEAVLNWFTHTSVRQDRAWEGPVKEIHDQSLQKWKSTSDQNRVQEVIADERVTSLLHELGYPEGA' A
#
# COMPACT_ATOMS: atom_id res chain seq x y z
N SER A 1 5.15 -17.45 -1.93
CA SER A 1 4.83 -16.24 -1.14
C SER A 1 4.89 -16.56 0.34
N LYS A 2 5.50 -15.70 1.18
CA LYS A 2 5.53 -15.88 2.65
C LYS A 2 4.13 -15.85 3.27
N LEU A 3 3.22 -15.07 2.69
CA LEU A 3 1.84 -14.97 3.16
C LEU A 3 1.07 -16.28 2.95
N CYS A 4 1.17 -16.88 1.76
CA CYS A 4 0.54 -18.18 1.49
C CYS A 4 1.08 -19.28 2.41
N GLN A 5 2.40 -19.29 2.64
CA GLN A 5 3.03 -20.22 3.60
C GLN A 5 2.49 -20.02 5.03
N PHE A 6 2.34 -18.77 5.48
CA PHE A 6 1.79 -18.46 6.79
C PHE A 6 0.35 -18.96 6.94
N LEU A 7 -0.43 -18.93 5.86
CA LEU A 7 -1.81 -19.41 5.81
C LEU A 7 -1.94 -20.92 5.56
N ASP A 8 -0.83 -21.64 5.36
CA ASP A 8 -0.79 -23.04 4.91
C ASP A 8 -1.55 -23.30 3.59
N GLU A 9 -1.48 -22.33 2.67
CA GLU A 9 -2.15 -22.39 1.37
C GLU A 9 -1.13 -22.36 0.21
N PRO A 10 -1.44 -23.00 -0.94
CA PRO A 10 -0.56 -22.99 -2.09
C PRO A 10 -0.50 -21.60 -2.73
N CYS A 11 0.71 -21.14 -3.04
CA CYS A 11 0.93 -19.91 -3.81
C CYS A 11 0.74 -20.20 -5.31
N THR A 12 -0.48 -20.14 -5.81
CA THR A 12 -0.82 -20.44 -7.21
C THR A 12 -0.63 -19.23 -8.13
N GLU A 13 -0.58 -19.48 -9.45
CA GLU A 13 -0.52 -18.41 -10.47
C GLU A 13 -1.73 -17.47 -10.39
N ALA A 14 -2.90 -18.01 -10.03
CA ALA A 14 -4.12 -17.22 -9.87
C ALA A 14 -4.02 -16.21 -8.71
N VAL A 15 -3.23 -16.51 -7.66
CA VAL A 15 -2.97 -15.58 -6.56
C VAL A 15 -1.98 -14.49 -6.99
N LEU A 16 -0.94 -14.86 -7.75
CA LEU A 16 0.05 -13.90 -8.25
C LEU A 16 -0.58 -12.92 -9.25
N ASN A 17 -1.44 -13.43 -10.14
CA ASN A 17 -2.15 -12.65 -11.14
C ASN A 17 -3.63 -12.41 -10.77
N TRP A 18 -3.93 -12.21 -9.49
CA TRP A 18 -5.32 -12.12 -8.99
C TRP A 18 -6.20 -11.13 -9.77
N PHE A 19 -5.61 -10.05 -10.28
CA PHE A 19 -6.28 -9.03 -11.06
C PHE A 19 -6.89 -9.56 -12.37
N THR A 20 -6.38 -10.66 -12.94
CA THR A 20 -6.97 -11.31 -14.12
C THR A 20 -8.14 -12.22 -13.76
N HIS A 21 -8.14 -12.78 -12.54
CA HIS A 21 -9.09 -13.81 -12.08
C HIS A 21 -10.27 -13.26 -11.25
N THR A 22 -10.17 -12.05 -10.70
CA THR A 22 -11.26 -11.45 -9.91
C THR A 22 -12.51 -11.16 -10.74
N SER A 23 -13.69 -11.41 -10.18
CA SER A 23 -14.99 -11.05 -10.76
C SER A 23 -15.33 -9.57 -10.54
N VAL A 24 -14.79 -8.96 -9.48
CA VAL A 24 -14.97 -7.53 -9.17
C VAL A 24 -13.99 -6.73 -10.00
N ARG A 25 -14.50 -5.97 -10.99
CA ARG A 25 -13.67 -5.15 -11.90
C ARG A 25 -13.66 -3.67 -11.54
N GLN A 26 -14.68 -3.22 -10.81
CA GLN A 26 -14.84 -1.84 -10.36
C GLN A 26 -15.46 -1.89 -8.97
N ASP A 27 -14.97 -1.04 -8.08
CA ASP A 27 -15.49 -0.88 -6.72
C ASP A 27 -15.56 0.62 -6.40
N ARG A 28 -16.58 1.04 -5.65
CA ARG A 28 -16.75 2.44 -5.25
C ARG A 28 -15.68 2.90 -4.25
N ALA A 29 -15.13 1.97 -3.47
CA ALA A 29 -14.07 2.24 -2.51
C ALA A 29 -12.70 2.42 -3.18
N TRP A 30 -12.55 2.07 -4.46
CA TRP A 30 -11.31 2.21 -5.20
C TRP A 30 -11.43 3.32 -6.23
N GLU A 31 -10.32 4.02 -6.46
CA GLU A 31 -10.25 5.02 -7.52
C GLU A 31 -9.92 4.35 -8.86
N GLY A 32 -10.96 3.87 -9.54
CA GLY A 32 -10.88 3.31 -10.88
C GLY A 32 -10.99 1.78 -10.95
N PRO A 33 -10.69 1.19 -12.12
CA PRO A 33 -10.82 -0.25 -12.32
C PRO A 33 -9.70 -1.03 -11.61
N VAL A 34 -9.91 -2.35 -11.47
CA VAL A 34 -8.84 -3.28 -11.10
C VAL A 34 -7.64 -3.14 -12.04
N LYS A 35 -6.45 -3.07 -11.45
CA LYS A 35 -5.16 -2.96 -12.16
C LYS A 35 -4.20 -4.04 -11.68
N GLU A 36 -3.22 -4.33 -12.52
CA GLU A 36 -2.05 -5.11 -12.14
C GLU A 36 -1.30 -4.43 -10.98
N ILE A 37 -0.58 -5.22 -10.18
CA ILE A 37 0.25 -4.71 -9.10
C ILE A 37 1.34 -3.82 -9.72
N HIS A 38 1.39 -2.56 -9.29
CA HIS A 38 2.37 -1.58 -9.74
C HIS A 38 2.86 -0.71 -8.58
N ASP A 39 4.07 -0.20 -8.68
CA ASP A 39 4.70 0.67 -7.69
C ASP A 39 4.33 2.15 -7.81
N GLN A 40 3.53 2.53 -8.82
CA GLN A 40 3.20 3.94 -9.12
C GLN A 40 2.60 4.73 -7.95
N SER A 41 1.98 4.05 -6.98
CA SER A 41 1.41 4.70 -5.79
C SER A 41 2.39 4.88 -4.64
N LEU A 42 3.58 4.27 -4.71
CA LEU A 42 4.64 4.52 -3.73
C LEU A 42 5.11 5.97 -3.83
N GLN A 43 5.43 6.56 -2.68
CA GLN A 43 5.99 7.91 -2.55
C GLN A 43 5.13 9.06 -3.10
N LYS A 44 3.89 8.84 -3.56
CA LYS A 44 2.99 9.90 -4.05
C LYS A 44 2.80 11.06 -3.06
N TRP A 45 2.84 10.76 -1.77
CA TRP A 45 2.74 11.74 -0.70
C TRP A 45 3.92 12.74 -0.68
N LYS A 46 5.06 12.43 -1.31
CA LYS A 46 6.18 13.38 -1.47
C LYS A 46 5.92 14.43 -2.56
N SER A 47 4.99 14.13 -3.47
CA SER A 47 4.69 14.96 -4.64
C SER A 47 3.27 15.54 -4.59
N THR A 48 2.56 15.40 -3.46
CA THR A 48 1.24 16.00 -3.27
C THR A 48 1.35 17.52 -3.09
N SER A 49 0.31 18.24 -3.52
CA SER A 49 0.08 19.65 -3.15
C SER A 49 -0.12 19.84 -1.63
N ASP A 50 -0.42 18.77 -0.90
CA ASP A 50 -0.73 18.78 0.53
C ASP A 50 0.51 18.71 1.44
N GLN A 51 1.67 19.22 1.01
CA GLN A 51 2.92 19.14 1.77
C GLN A 51 2.78 19.68 3.20
N ASN A 52 2.00 20.75 3.40
CA ASN A 52 1.76 21.30 4.73
C ASN A 52 1.11 20.27 5.66
N ARG A 53 0.13 19.50 5.17
CA ARG A 53 -0.54 18.46 5.95
C ARG A 53 0.40 17.30 6.26
N VAL A 54 1.25 16.93 5.30
CA VAL A 54 2.28 15.90 5.50
C VAL A 54 3.24 16.34 6.62
N GLN A 55 3.71 17.58 6.60
CA GLN A 55 4.61 18.11 7.62
C GLN A 55 3.95 18.17 9.00
N GLU A 56 2.67 18.57 9.08
CA GLU A 56 1.90 18.53 10.34
C GLU A 56 1.88 17.12 10.96
N VAL A 57 1.67 16.09 10.13
CA VAL A 57 1.61 14.70 10.59
C VAL A 57 2.99 14.17 10.99
N ILE A 58 4.04 14.50 10.23
CA ILE A 58 5.42 14.09 10.54
C ILE A 58 5.96 14.81 11.78
N ALA A 59 5.45 16.00 12.11
CA ALA A 59 5.85 16.70 13.33
C ALA A 59 5.27 16.08 14.63
N ASP A 60 4.30 15.17 14.54
CA ASP A 60 3.76 14.46 15.70
C ASP A 60 4.68 13.28 16.08
N GLU A 61 5.34 13.39 17.22
CA GLU A 61 6.27 12.36 17.74
C GLU A 61 5.63 10.98 17.89
N ARG A 62 4.31 10.90 18.14
CA ARG A 62 3.61 9.61 18.25
C ARG A 62 3.51 8.92 16.90
N VAL A 63 3.32 9.71 15.84
CA VAL A 63 3.25 9.21 14.47
C VAL A 63 4.62 8.73 14.03
N THR A 64 5.67 9.53 14.22
CA THR A 64 7.03 9.14 13.83
C THR A 64 7.54 7.93 14.61
N SER A 65 7.25 7.84 15.90
CA SER A 65 7.58 6.67 16.73
C SER A 65 6.91 5.40 16.19
N LEU A 66 5.62 5.46 15.84
CA LEU A 66 4.89 4.34 15.27
C LEU A 66 5.45 3.95 13.89
N LEU A 67 5.76 4.93 13.04
CA LEU A 67 6.36 4.67 11.73
C LEU A 67 7.71 3.96 11.86
N HIS A 68 8.54 4.39 12.81
CA HIS A 68 9.81 3.75 13.11
C HIS A 68 9.62 2.31 13.61
N GLU A 69 8.68 2.05 14.52
CA GLU A 69 8.34 0.69 14.99
C GLU A 69 7.92 -0.23 13.84
N LEU A 70 7.18 0.31 12.87
CA LEU A 70 6.72 -0.40 11.68
C LEU A 70 7.81 -0.54 10.60
N GLY A 71 9.01 0.03 10.81
CA GLY A 71 10.15 -0.07 9.90
C GLY A 71 10.12 0.90 8.71
N TYR A 72 9.32 1.97 8.79
CA TYR A 72 9.37 3.06 7.81
C TYR A 72 10.56 3.99 8.12
N PRO A 73 11.32 4.44 7.10
CA PRO A 73 12.47 5.30 7.31
C PRO A 73 12.05 6.70 7.84
N GLU A 74 12.84 7.24 8.77
CA GLU A 74 12.65 8.59 9.30
C GLU A 74 12.86 9.65 8.20
N GLY A 75 11.95 10.62 8.10
CA GLY A 75 12.12 11.77 7.20
C GLY A 75 11.89 11.47 5.72
N ALA A 76 10.99 10.54 5.41
CA ALA A 76 10.45 10.46 4.06
C ALA A 76 9.70 11.76 3.70
#